data_AF-W1F028-F1
#
_entry.id   AF-W1F028-F1
#
_cell.length_a   1.000
_cell.length_b   1.000
_cell.length_c   1.000
_cell.angle_alpha   90.00
_cell.angle_beta   90.00
_cell.angle_gamma   90.00
#
_symmetry.space_group_name_H-M   'P 1'
#
loop_
_entity.id
_entity.type
_entity.pdbx_description
1 polymer ?
#
loop_
_entity_poly.entity_id
_entity_poly.type
_entity_poly.pdbx_seq_one_letter_code
_entity_poly.pdbx_strand_id
1 'polypeptide(L)'
;MPLMAHSSGHLTDKPELREYYGSANTSTKRQNAYPVMRLVALMNLGSHILLNAVTAPYRQSETVLAHSMLATIPDNSITLFDKLFYSEDLLLTLNQKGCNRHWLLPAWKNIASEMIELGNTASPGTIPKRLEHLQGALEVVFITKRPRPSRPRSVKISKTRYPVKHSAAPLK
;
A
#
# COMPACT_ATOMS: atom_id res chain seq x y z
N MET A 1 17.67 -4.67 4.57
CA MET A 1 16.36 -5.24 4.19
C MET A 1 15.32 -4.14 4.30
N PRO A 2 14.77 -3.64 3.18
CA PRO A 2 13.79 -2.56 3.22
C PRO A 2 12.40 -3.02 3.69
N LEU A 3 11.68 -2.13 4.39
CA LEU A 3 10.28 -2.26 4.75
C LEU A 3 9.55 -1.04 4.20
N MET A 4 8.52 -1.27 3.38
CA MET A 4 7.60 -0.26 2.91
C MET A 4 6.27 -0.36 3.66
N ALA A 5 5.98 0.67 4.43
CA ALA A 5 4.81 0.75 5.29
C ALA A 5 3.93 1.94 4.92
N HIS A 6 2.64 1.80 5.18
CA HIS A 6 1.65 2.86 4.96
C HIS A 6 1.10 3.35 6.30
N SER A 7 0.71 4.62 6.36
CA SER A 7 0.05 5.21 7.51
C SER A 7 -0.89 6.32 7.07
N SER A 8 -1.82 6.68 7.94
CA SER A 8 -2.63 7.89 7.80
C SER A 8 -2.66 8.62 9.13
N GLY A 9 -2.45 9.94 9.08
CA GLY A 9 -2.34 10.79 10.27
C GLY A 9 -3.30 11.98 10.20
N HIS A 10 -3.83 12.38 11.35
CA HIS A 10 -4.54 13.65 11.46
C HIS A 10 -3.56 14.80 11.52
N LEU A 11 -3.89 15.89 10.86
CA LEU A 11 -3.14 17.15 10.89
C LEU A 11 -3.89 18.19 11.71
N THR A 12 -3.17 19.24 12.12
CA THR A 12 -3.78 20.43 12.73
C THR A 12 -4.84 21.03 11.80
N ASP A 13 -5.95 21.51 12.36
CA ASP A 13 -7.05 22.06 11.56
C ASP A 13 -6.74 23.48 11.06
N LYS A 14 -5.94 23.55 10.00
CA LYS A 14 -5.72 24.77 9.23
C LYS A 14 -6.46 24.68 7.89
N PRO A 15 -7.08 25.78 7.41
CA PRO A 15 -7.86 25.75 6.17
C PRO A 15 -7.03 25.30 4.96
N GLU A 16 -5.78 25.78 4.85
CA GLU A 16 -4.83 25.40 3.79
C GLU A 16 -4.55 23.88 3.77
N LEU A 17 -4.29 23.28 4.94
CA LEU A 17 -4.04 21.85 5.05
C LEU A 17 -5.28 21.03 4.72
N ARG A 18 -6.47 21.55 5.04
CA ARG A 18 -7.75 20.92 4.71
C ARG A 18 -8.06 20.96 3.23
N GLU A 19 -7.73 22.06 2.57
CA GLU A 19 -7.88 22.19 1.12
C GLU A 19 -6.97 21.21 0.39
N TYR A 20 -5.69 21.13 0.78
CA TYR A 20 -4.72 20.25 0.13
C TYR A 20 -4.92 18.77 0.47
N TYR A 21 -4.87 18.39 1.75
CA TYR A 21 -4.89 16.98 2.16
C TYR A 21 -6.30 16.37 2.17
N GLY A 22 -7.31 17.21 2.34
CA GLY A 22 -8.71 16.79 2.43
C GLY A 22 -9.02 16.05 3.73
N SER A 23 -10.14 15.33 3.69
CA SER A 23 -10.70 14.60 4.83
C SER A 23 -11.11 13.18 4.44
N ALA A 24 -11.23 12.29 5.41
CA ALA A 24 -11.62 10.91 5.14
C ALA A 24 -12.99 10.78 4.45
N ASN A 25 -13.09 9.79 3.56
CA ASN A 25 -14.31 9.52 2.80
C ASN A 25 -15.47 9.18 3.73
N THR A 26 -16.60 9.83 3.52
CA THR A 26 -17.84 9.58 4.26
C THR A 26 -18.97 9.43 3.26
N SER A 27 -19.79 8.38 3.43
CA SER A 27 -20.95 8.11 2.56
C SER A 27 -22.13 9.08 2.79
N THR A 28 -21.99 10.02 3.72
CA THR A 28 -23.00 11.01 4.10
C THR A 28 -22.38 12.41 4.00
N LYS A 29 -23.20 13.46 4.10
CA LYS A 29 -22.73 14.87 4.16
C LYS A 29 -22.05 15.21 5.50
N ARG A 30 -21.13 14.35 5.95
CA ARG A 30 -20.36 14.51 7.19
C ARG A 30 -18.88 14.49 6.86
N GLN A 31 -18.10 15.21 7.66
CA GLN A 31 -16.66 15.33 7.52
C GLN A 31 -15.97 14.99 8.84
N ASN A 32 -14.73 14.49 8.75
CA ASN A 32 -13.85 14.38 9.91
C ASN A 32 -13.53 15.75 10.49
N ALA A 33 -13.38 15.80 11.81
CA ALA A 33 -13.03 17.03 12.53
C ALA A 33 -11.68 17.63 12.12
N TYR A 34 -10.74 16.81 11.64
CA TYR A 34 -9.39 17.21 11.25
C TYR A 34 -9.07 16.74 9.83
N PRO A 35 -8.22 17.48 9.08
CA PRO A 35 -7.68 16.99 7.81
C PRO A 35 -6.83 15.76 8.03
N VAL A 36 -6.79 14.88 7.02
CA VAL A 36 -6.10 13.59 7.11
C VAL A 36 -5.06 13.52 5.99
N MET A 37 -3.83 13.22 6.36
CA MET A 37 -2.73 12.95 5.43
C MET A 37 -2.55 11.44 5.28
N ARG A 38 -2.16 11.01 4.08
CA ARG A 38 -1.62 9.67 3.84
C ARG A 38 -0.10 9.73 3.74
N LEU A 39 0.56 8.75 4.33
CA LEU A 39 2.01 8.61 4.39
C LEU A 39 2.40 7.21 3.90
N VAL A 40 3.40 7.14 3.04
CA VAL A 40 4.13 5.90 2.75
C VAL A 40 5.59 6.13 3.08
N ALA A 41 6.17 5.20 3.85
CA ALA A 41 7.55 5.27 4.29
C ALA A 41 8.30 4.02 3.86
N LEU A 42 9.52 4.21 3.38
CA LEU A 42 10.50 3.17 3.11
C LEU A 42 11.59 3.27 4.17
N MET A 43 11.80 2.21 4.92
CA MET A 43 12.83 2.15 5.97
C MET A 43 13.71 0.92 5.81
N ASN A 44 14.95 0.98 6.29
CA ASN A 44 15.75 -0.22 6.49
C ASN A 44 15.37 -0.85 7.83
N LEU A 45 14.90 -2.09 7.82
CA LEU A 45 14.45 -2.77 9.04
C LEU A 45 15.60 -3.05 10.02
N GLY A 46 16.81 -3.31 9.52
CA GLY A 46 17.95 -3.68 10.37
C GLY A 46 18.59 -2.49 11.11
N SER A 47 18.56 -1.30 10.50
CA SER A 47 19.14 -0.08 11.08
C SER A 47 18.10 0.93 11.57
N HIS A 48 16.80 0.66 11.33
CA HIS A 48 15.68 1.56 11.62
C HIS A 48 15.75 2.94 10.94
N ILE A 49 16.59 3.08 9.91
CA ILE A 49 16.74 4.35 9.17
C ILE A 49 15.63 4.47 8.13
N LEU A 50 14.97 5.63 8.09
CA LEU A 50 14.07 6.01 7.00
C LEU A 50 14.90 6.34 5.74
N LEU A 51 14.68 5.58 4.68
CA LEU A 51 15.34 5.79 3.39
C LEU A 51 14.58 6.82 2.55
N ASN A 52 13.25 6.81 2.64
CA ASN A 52 12.39 7.74 1.93
C ASN A 52 11.00 7.79 2.61
N ALA A 53 10.30 8.92 2.53
CA ALA A 53 8.94 9.08 3.00
C ALA A 53 8.18 10.06 2.11
N VAL A 54 6.97 9.69 1.67
CA VAL A 54 6.13 10.53 0.82
C VAL A 54 4.78 10.74 1.49
N THR A 55 4.33 11.99 1.52
CA THR A 55 3.01 12.36 2.02
C THR A 55 2.11 12.79 0.87
N ALA A 56 0.80 12.53 1.01
CA ALA A 56 -0.17 12.88 0.00
C ALA A 56 -1.57 13.12 0.58
N PRO A 57 -2.46 13.78 -0.19
CA PRO A 57 -3.86 13.87 0.15
C PRO A 57 -4.48 12.50 0.43
N TYR A 58 -5.42 12.43 1.37
CA TYR A 58 -6.06 11.18 1.79
C TYR A 58 -6.79 10.43 0.66
N ARG A 59 -7.05 11.09 -0.48
CA ARG A 59 -7.70 10.45 -1.63
C ARG A 59 -6.73 9.77 -2.59
N GLN A 60 -5.43 10.07 -2.54
CA GLN A 60 -4.44 9.42 -3.39
C GLN A 60 -4.07 8.05 -2.82
N SER A 61 -4.12 6.97 -3.61
CA SER A 61 -3.87 5.62 -3.10
C SER A 61 -2.44 5.43 -2.56
N GLU A 62 -2.28 4.63 -1.51
CA GLU A 62 -0.99 4.21 -0.95
C GLU A 62 -0.09 3.57 -2.03
N THR A 63 -0.67 2.75 -2.91
CA THR A 63 0.05 2.08 -4.00
C THR A 63 0.73 3.05 -4.97
N VAL A 64 0.06 4.15 -5.33
CA VAL A 64 0.64 5.18 -6.22
C VAL A 64 1.86 5.84 -5.56
N LEU A 65 1.79 6.10 -4.26
CA LEU A 65 2.91 6.66 -3.51
C LEU A 65 4.06 5.66 -3.42
N ALA A 66 3.77 4.39 -3.12
CA ALA A 66 4.76 3.31 -3.16
C ALA A 66 5.44 3.19 -4.52
N HIS A 67 4.67 3.30 -5.61
CA HIS A 67 5.20 3.23 -6.96
C HIS A 67 6.22 4.35 -7.24
N SER A 68 5.98 5.58 -6.75
CA SER A 68 6.96 6.68 -6.87
C SER A 68 8.26 6.45 -6.10
N MET A 69 8.27 5.53 -5.13
CA MET A 69 9.42 5.26 -4.26
C MET A 69 10.24 4.04 -4.72
N LEU A 70 9.80 3.28 -5.72
CA LEU A 70 10.48 2.06 -6.18
C LEU A 70 11.93 2.30 -6.61
N ALA A 71 12.23 3.47 -7.18
CA ALA A 71 13.58 3.84 -7.58
C ALA A 71 14.56 3.95 -6.40
N THR A 72 14.06 4.21 -5.19
CA THR A 72 14.89 4.33 -3.98
C THR A 72 15.22 2.99 -3.30
N ILE A 73 14.57 1.91 -3.72
CA ILE A 73 14.88 0.57 -3.22
C ILE A 73 16.21 0.12 -3.84
N PRO A 74 17.19 -0.37 -3.06
CA PRO A 74 18.45 -0.85 -3.61
C PRO A 74 18.32 -2.21 -4.30
N ASP A 75 19.26 -2.53 -5.20
CA ASP A 75 19.40 -3.86 -5.78
C ASP A 75 19.83 -4.91 -4.74
N ASN A 76 19.71 -6.19 -5.09
CA ASN A 76 20.03 -7.32 -4.20
C ASN A 76 19.31 -7.23 -2.85
N SER A 77 18.02 -6.87 -2.87
CA SER A 77 17.25 -6.61 -1.66
C SER A 77 15.94 -7.37 -1.66
N ILE A 78 15.48 -7.71 -0.45
CA ILE A 78 14.14 -8.24 -0.20
C ILE A 78 13.34 -7.13 0.50
N THR A 79 12.31 -6.62 -0.17
CA THR A 79 11.43 -5.57 0.37
C THR A 79 10.22 -6.19 1.05
N LEU A 80 10.07 -5.94 2.34
CA LEU A 80 8.82 -6.25 3.04
C LEU A 80 7.80 -5.18 2.69
N PHE A 81 6.60 -5.59 2.33
CA PHE A 81 5.47 -4.70 2.14
C PHE A 81 4.38 -4.96 3.18
N ASP A 82 3.71 -3.90 3.61
CA ASP A 82 2.46 -4.03 4.35
C ASP A 82 1.34 -4.65 3.51
N LYS A 83 0.30 -5.12 4.22
CA LYS A 83 -0.89 -5.76 3.65
C LYS A 83 -1.67 -4.88 2.65
N LEU A 84 -1.47 -3.57 2.56
CA LEU A 84 -2.21 -2.73 1.60
C LEU A 84 -1.55 -2.63 0.22
N PHE A 85 -0.37 -3.24 0.02
CA PHE A 85 0.39 -3.13 -1.23
C PHE A 85 0.20 -4.32 -2.19
N TYR A 86 -0.98 -4.95 -2.19
CA TYR A 86 -1.34 -6.01 -3.16
C TYR A 86 -1.69 -5.42 -4.54
N SER A 87 -0.69 -4.87 -5.22
CA SER A 87 -0.82 -4.39 -6.59
C SER A 87 0.17 -5.14 -7.49
N GLU A 88 -0.35 -5.82 -8.50
CA GLU A 88 0.45 -6.57 -9.46
C GLU A 88 1.47 -5.65 -10.15
N ASP A 89 1.01 -4.51 -10.65
CA ASP A 89 1.85 -3.49 -11.29
C ASP A 89 3.00 -3.02 -10.39
N LEU A 90 2.73 -2.76 -9.10
CA LEU A 90 3.76 -2.37 -8.14
C LEU A 90 4.82 -3.46 -7.93
N LEU A 91 4.38 -4.70 -7.70
CA LEU A 91 5.25 -5.82 -7.37
C LEU A 91 6.07 -6.30 -8.59
N LEU A 92 5.45 -6.33 -9.76
CA LEU A 92 6.11 -6.65 -11.01
C LEU A 92 7.13 -5.57 -11.38
N THR A 93 6.74 -4.30 -11.27
CA THR A 93 7.65 -3.17 -11.55
C THR A 93 8.86 -3.19 -10.63
N LEU A 94 8.69 -3.50 -9.33
CA LEU A 94 9.82 -3.63 -8.42
C LEU A 94 10.82 -4.70 -8.88
N ASN A 95 10.31 -5.85 -9.30
CA ASN A 95 11.12 -6.97 -9.73
C ASN A 95 11.84 -6.68 -11.07
N GLN A 96 11.17 -5.98 -12.00
CA GLN A 96 11.70 -5.70 -13.33
C GLN A 96 12.64 -4.48 -13.41
N LYS A 97 12.41 -3.43 -12.61
CA LYS A 97 13.18 -2.17 -12.71
C LYS A 97 14.51 -2.17 -11.95
N GLY A 98 14.96 -3.32 -11.45
CA GLY A 98 16.23 -3.43 -10.74
C GLY A 98 16.83 -4.81 -10.85
N CYS A 99 18.03 -4.97 -10.29
CA CYS A 99 18.71 -6.26 -10.29
C CYS A 99 18.44 -7.00 -8.98
N ASN A 100 17.94 -8.24 -9.10
CA ASN A 100 17.79 -9.16 -7.96
C ASN A 100 16.98 -8.54 -6.80
N ARG A 101 15.84 -7.90 -7.14
CA ARG A 101 14.92 -7.30 -6.16
C ARG A 101 13.73 -8.22 -5.93
N HIS A 102 13.55 -8.61 -4.68
CA HIS A 102 12.46 -9.49 -4.27
C HIS A 102 11.53 -8.77 -3.31
N TRP A 103 10.36 -9.33 -3.09
CA TRP A 103 9.37 -8.78 -2.17
C TRP A 103 8.71 -9.86 -1.34
N LEU A 104 8.24 -9.48 -0.16
CA LEU A 104 7.42 -10.32 0.71
C LEU A 104 6.17 -9.55 1.15
N LEU A 105 5.02 -10.23 1.11
CA LEU A 105 3.73 -9.71 1.55
C LEU A 105 3.13 -10.64 2.61
N PRO A 106 2.55 -10.10 3.70
CA PRO A 106 1.83 -10.91 4.68
C PRO A 106 0.61 -11.57 4.03
N ALA A 107 0.63 -12.90 3.91
CA ALA A 107 -0.47 -13.69 3.36
C ALA A 107 -1.80 -13.41 4.09
N TRP A 108 -2.90 -13.32 3.34
CA TRP A 108 -4.25 -13.24 3.92
C TRP A 108 -4.90 -14.63 3.99
N LYS A 109 -5.85 -14.78 4.93
CA LYS A 109 -6.59 -16.03 5.10
C LYS A 109 -7.36 -16.36 3.80
N ASN A 110 -7.22 -17.60 3.31
CA ASN A 110 -7.90 -18.11 2.11
C ASN A 110 -7.41 -17.52 0.77
N ILE A 111 -6.13 -17.17 0.66
CA ILE A 111 -5.49 -17.01 -0.66
C ILE A 111 -5.60 -18.33 -1.41
N ALA A 112 -6.10 -18.30 -2.64
CA ALA A 112 -5.89 -19.40 -3.58
C ALA A 112 -4.43 -19.33 -4.03
N SER A 113 -3.59 -20.19 -3.47
CA SER A 113 -2.17 -20.28 -3.76
C SER A 113 -1.86 -21.66 -4.33
N GLU A 114 -1.12 -21.68 -5.43
CA GLU A 114 -0.38 -22.87 -5.82
C GLU A 114 0.95 -22.86 -5.06
N MET A 115 1.16 -23.86 -4.22
CA MET A 115 2.45 -24.04 -3.55
C MET A 115 3.36 -24.79 -4.51
N ILE A 116 4.40 -24.11 -4.97
CA ILE A 116 5.43 -24.76 -5.78
C ILE A 116 6.54 -25.19 -4.82
N GLU A 117 6.56 -26.48 -4.50
CA GLU A 117 7.69 -27.07 -3.77
C GLU A 117 8.91 -27.04 -4.66
N LEU A 118 9.89 -26.23 -4.27
CA LEU A 118 11.23 -26.24 -4.85
C LEU A 118 11.93 -27.52 -4.39
N GLY A 119 11.62 -28.65 -5.03
CA GLY A 119 12.16 -29.96 -4.72
C GLY A 119 13.68 -29.89 -4.49
N ASN A 120 14.09 -30.32 -3.30
CA ASN A 120 15.46 -30.49 -2.83
C ASN A 120 16.41 -29.35 -3.24
N THR A 121 16.11 -28.10 -2.86
CA THR A 121 17.14 -27.05 -2.81
C THR A 121 18.10 -27.36 -1.65
N ALA A 122 18.99 -28.33 -1.83
CA ALA A 122 20.03 -28.66 -0.86
C ALA A 122 21.09 -27.55 -0.73
N SER A 123 21.15 -26.62 -1.70
CA SER A 123 22.08 -25.50 -1.70
C SER A 123 21.35 -24.16 -1.92
N PRO A 124 21.53 -23.17 -1.03
CA PRO A 124 20.97 -21.82 -1.16
C PRO A 124 21.30 -21.12 -2.49
N GLY A 125 22.41 -21.48 -3.15
CA GLY A 125 22.86 -20.86 -4.39
C GLY A 125 21.99 -21.14 -5.62
N THR A 126 21.10 -22.14 -5.57
CA THR A 126 20.21 -22.51 -6.68
C THR A 126 18.85 -21.82 -6.60
N ILE A 127 18.52 -21.22 -5.45
CA ILE A 127 17.26 -20.50 -5.21
C ILE A 127 17.07 -19.36 -6.23
N PRO A 128 18.05 -18.48 -6.50
CA PRO A 128 17.86 -17.37 -7.44
C PRO A 128 17.49 -17.82 -8.87
N LYS A 129 18.21 -18.80 -9.43
CA LYS A 129 17.97 -19.34 -10.77
C LYS A 129 16.58 -19.97 -10.93
N ARG A 130 16.08 -20.66 -9.91
CA ARG A 130 14.73 -21.23 -9.95
C ARG A 130 13.65 -20.18 -9.74
N LEU A 131 13.93 -19.15 -8.93
CA LEU A 131 13.04 -18.02 -8.71
C LEU A 131 12.85 -17.22 -10.01
N GLU A 132 13.89 -17.03 -10.82
CA GLU A 132 13.78 -16.48 -12.19
C GLU A 132 12.79 -17.26 -13.06
N HIS A 133 12.85 -18.60 -13.03
CA HIS A 133 11.94 -19.46 -13.80
C HIS A 133 10.47 -19.34 -13.33
N LEU A 134 10.26 -19.24 -12.02
CA LEU A 134 8.93 -19.04 -11.42
C LEU A 134 8.35 -17.66 -11.74
N GLN A 135 9.19 -16.63 -11.75
CA GLN A 135 8.78 -15.27 -12.13
C GLN A 135 8.36 -15.18 -13.60
N GLY A 136 8.96 -15.97 -14.49
CA GLY A 136 8.49 -16.11 -15.88
C GLY A 136 7.12 -16.78 -16.02
N ALA A 137 6.74 -17.65 -15.09
CA ALA A 137 5.43 -18.33 -15.09
C ALA A 137 4.30 -17.52 -14.42
N LEU A 138 4.65 -16.51 -13.62
CA LEU A 138 3.69 -15.62 -12.94
C LEU A 138 2.81 -14.83 -13.92
N GLU A 139 3.21 -14.73 -15.19
CA GLU A 139 2.41 -14.15 -16.28
C GLU A 139 1.12 -14.96 -16.58
N VAL A 140 0.96 -16.19 -16.03
CA VAL A 140 -0.15 -17.09 -16.35
C VAL A 140 -1.16 -17.27 -15.20
N VAL A 141 -0.84 -16.83 -13.97
CA VAL A 141 -1.69 -17.10 -12.78
C VAL A 141 -2.70 -15.98 -12.56
N PHE A 142 -3.66 -15.86 -13.48
CA PHE A 142 -4.77 -14.92 -13.37
C PHE A 142 -5.96 -15.52 -12.62
N ILE A 143 -6.15 -15.11 -11.37
CA ILE A 143 -7.43 -15.32 -10.69
C ILE A 143 -8.41 -14.27 -11.22
N THR A 144 -9.37 -14.69 -12.04
CA THR A 144 -10.50 -13.83 -12.47
C THR A 144 -11.13 -13.17 -11.25
N LYS A 145 -11.23 -11.83 -11.25
CA LYS A 145 -11.78 -11.04 -10.15
C LYS A 145 -13.06 -11.68 -9.61
N ARG A 146 -13.04 -12.16 -8.36
CA ARG A 146 -14.25 -12.62 -7.68
C ARG A 146 -15.11 -11.40 -7.31
N PRO A 147 -16.38 -11.31 -7.75
CA PRO A 147 -17.26 -10.23 -7.32
C PRO A 147 -17.39 -10.22 -5.80
N ARG A 148 -17.18 -9.07 -5.16
CA ARG A 148 -17.38 -8.94 -3.71
C ARG A 148 -18.88 -9.02 -3.41
N PRO A 149 -19.36 -9.94 -2.57
CA PRO A 149 -20.77 -10.02 -2.20
C PRO A 149 -21.26 -8.71 -1.58
N SER A 150 -22.37 -8.17 -2.08
CA SER A 150 -23.02 -7.00 -1.50
C SER A 150 -23.80 -7.45 -0.26
N ARG A 151 -23.24 -7.21 0.92
CA ARG A 151 -23.97 -7.34 2.19
C ARG A 151 -24.34 -5.96 2.73
N PRO A 152 -25.55 -5.76 3.28
CA PRO A 152 -25.91 -4.49 3.90
C PRO A 152 -24.91 -4.18 5.02
N ARG A 153 -24.20 -3.05 4.89
CA ARG A 153 -23.22 -2.59 5.87
C ARG A 153 -23.96 -1.79 6.94
N SER A 154 -24.18 -2.36 8.13
CA SER A 154 -24.54 -1.55 9.31
C SER A 154 -23.29 -0.79 9.75
N VAL A 155 -23.29 0.54 9.56
CA VAL A 155 -22.15 1.41 9.87
C VAL A 155 -22.32 1.95 11.28
N LYS A 156 -21.39 1.59 12.19
CA LYS A 156 -21.30 2.24 13.51
C LYS A 156 -21.06 3.74 13.32
N ILE A 157 -22.00 4.56 13.79
CA ILE A 157 -21.91 6.01 13.69
C ILE A 157 -20.74 6.48 14.59
N SER A 158 -19.63 6.90 13.97
CA SER A 158 -18.53 7.50 14.72
C SER A 158 -18.92 8.90 15.21
N LYS A 159 -18.67 9.17 16.49
CA LYS A 159 -18.92 10.46 17.17
C LYS A 159 -17.98 11.58 16.72
N THR A 160 -16.93 11.28 15.96
CA THR A 160 -15.87 12.24 15.54
C THR A 160 -16.17 12.99 14.23
N ARG A 161 -17.41 12.95 13.73
CA ARG A 161 -17.77 13.49 12.41
C ARG A 161 -18.96 14.45 12.48
N TYR A 162 -18.83 15.60 11.84
CA TYR A 162 -19.82 16.68 11.86
C TYR A 162 -20.44 16.91 10.48
N PRO A 163 -21.73 17.30 10.40
CA PRO A 163 -22.39 17.60 9.13
C PRO A 163 -21.79 18.84 8.47
N VAL A 164 -21.59 18.81 7.15
CA VAL A 164 -21.05 19.93 6.36
C VAL A 164 -22.11 20.50 5.45
N LYS A 165 -22.29 21.82 5.48
CA LYS A 165 -23.13 22.59 4.55
C LYS A 165 -22.25 23.21 3.47
N HIS A 166 -22.34 22.70 2.23
CA HIS A 166 -21.60 23.24 1.08
C HIS A 166 -22.15 24.59 0.55
N SER A 167 -23.25 25.08 1.13
CA SER A 167 -23.93 26.31 0.74
C SER A 167 -23.75 27.45 1.77
N ALA A 168 -22.83 27.29 2.71
CA ALA A 168 -22.56 28.33 3.70
C ALA A 168 -21.79 29.48 3.04
N ALA A 169 -22.22 30.72 3.26
CA ALA A 169 -21.49 31.91 2.81
C ALA A 169 -20.07 31.92 3.41
N PRO A 170 -19.06 32.45 2.68
CA PRO A 170 -17.72 32.62 3.25
C PRO A 170 -17.81 33.41 4.55
N LEU A 171 -17.11 32.93 5.58
CA LEU A 171 -16.99 33.66 6.84
C LEU A 171 -16.28 34.99 6.54
N LYS A 172 -16.94 36.10 6.91
CA LYS A 172 -16.40 37.46 6.80
C LYS A 172 -15.28 37.71 7.80
#